data_AF-A0A7V4ILF2-F1
#
_entry.id   AF-A0A7V4ILF2-F1
#
_cell.length_a   1.000
_cell.length_b   1.000
_cell.length_c   1.000
_cell.angle_alpha   90.00
_cell.angle_beta   90.00
_cell.angle_gamma   90.00
#
_symmetry.space_group_name_H-M   'P 1'
#
loop_
_entity.id
_entity.type
_entity.pdbx_description
1 polymer ?
#
loop_
_entity_poly.entity_id
_entity_poly.type
_entity_poly.pdbx_seq_one_letter_code
_entity_poly.pdbx_strand_id
1 'polypeptide(L)'
;YNISTKTVSYHQHSDLQKVDYILELLAQGKNLALVSDAGTPGISDPGGKLVQAVIERFSDGDSGESRVEIESVPGPSAVTAALSISGIPTDKFVFLGFPPHKKGRQTFLSRIMESEYPVVIYESKHRIIKFLEELAIAAKEAEKMPEESEIVRKGFKYEREKKKKPRPLTSIVVCRELSKMHETVYRGELKNIIEQIKGSENDQKGEFVVIIGK
;
A
#
# COMPACT_ATOMS: atom_id res chain seq x y z
N TYR A 1 21.94 -19.60 -6.75
CA TYR A 1 22.83 -18.59 -6.15
C TYR A 1 23.59 -19.21 -5.00
N ASN A 2 24.85 -18.83 -4.80
CA ASN A 2 25.71 -19.40 -3.75
C ASN A 2 25.86 -18.40 -2.58
N ILE A 3 24.73 -17.95 -2.02
CA ILE A 3 24.70 -16.99 -0.90
C ILE A 3 24.64 -17.80 0.40
N SER A 4 25.68 -17.69 1.22
CA SER A 4 25.80 -18.40 2.51
C SER A 4 25.71 -17.47 3.72
N THR A 5 25.33 -16.21 3.52
CA THR A 5 25.20 -15.20 4.59
C THR A 5 24.15 -15.64 5.61
N LYS A 6 24.48 -15.55 6.90
CA LYS A 6 23.56 -15.90 7.98
C LYS A 6 22.34 -14.98 7.96
N THR A 7 21.15 -15.56 8.03
CA THR A 7 19.87 -14.84 8.04
C THR A 7 19.32 -14.67 9.46
N VAL A 8 18.62 -13.56 9.69
CA VAL A 8 17.84 -13.31 10.90
C VAL A 8 16.41 -13.00 10.47
N SER A 9 15.43 -13.70 11.04
CA SER A 9 14.01 -13.47 10.74
C SER A 9 13.51 -12.17 11.38
N TYR A 10 12.90 -11.31 10.59
CA TYR A 10 12.18 -10.11 11.04
C TYR A 10 10.85 -9.98 10.28
N HIS A 11 9.75 -9.87 11.00
CA HIS A 11 8.39 -9.87 10.45
C HIS A 11 7.45 -9.00 11.29
N GLN A 12 6.21 -8.79 10.84
CA GLN A 12 5.25 -7.87 11.49
C GLN A 12 4.99 -8.17 12.99
N HIS A 13 5.14 -9.43 13.40
CA HIS A 13 4.96 -9.88 14.79
C HIS A 13 6.28 -9.98 15.57
N SER A 14 7.40 -9.51 15.03
CA SER A 14 8.67 -9.51 15.76
C SER A 14 8.58 -8.59 16.96
N ASP A 15 9.11 -9.04 18.08
CA ASP A 15 9.14 -8.28 19.32
C ASP A 15 10.22 -7.19 19.30
N LEU A 16 10.18 -6.33 20.32
CA LEU A 16 11.19 -5.29 20.52
C LEU A 16 12.58 -5.89 20.70
N GLN A 17 12.71 -7.06 21.34
CA GLN A 17 14.00 -7.73 21.52
C GLN A 17 14.68 -8.05 20.19
N LYS A 18 13.91 -8.41 19.16
CA LYS A 18 14.45 -8.64 17.81
C LYS A 18 14.99 -7.36 17.19
N VAL A 19 14.28 -6.24 17.37
CA VAL A 19 14.72 -4.93 16.88
C VAL A 19 16.01 -4.53 17.59
N ASP A 20 16.04 -4.63 18.92
CA ASP A 20 17.22 -4.30 19.73
C ASP A 20 18.44 -5.13 19.32
N TYR A 21 18.24 -6.43 19.05
CA TYR A 21 19.30 -7.30 18.54
C TYR A 21 19.87 -6.83 17.20
N ILE A 22 19.01 -6.39 16.27
CA ILE A 22 19.44 -5.86 14.97
C ILE A 22 20.21 -4.54 15.15
N LEU A 23 19.70 -3.64 15.99
CA LEU A 23 20.35 -2.37 16.30
C LEU A 23 21.74 -2.58 16.93
N GLU A 24 21.88 -3.56 17.81
CA GLU A 24 23.16 -3.91 18.42
C GLU A 24 24.17 -4.45 17.40
N LEU A 25 23.73 -5.25 16.43
CA LEU A 25 24.61 -5.67 15.33
C LEU A 25 25.15 -4.49 14.53
N LEU A 26 24.31 -3.48 14.27
CA LEU A 26 24.72 -2.26 13.58
C LEU A 26 25.68 -1.41 14.44
N ALA A 27 25.43 -1.29 15.75
CA ALA A 27 26.31 -0.60 16.69
C ALA A 27 27.71 -1.24 16.76
N GLN A 28 27.80 -2.55 16.53
CA GLN A 28 29.07 -3.29 16.40
C GLN A 28 29.77 -3.10 15.04
N GLY A 29 29.25 -2.23 14.17
CA GLY A 29 29.81 -1.95 12.85
C GLY A 29 29.56 -3.05 11.82
N LYS A 30 28.54 -3.89 12.00
CA LYS A 30 28.16 -4.92 11.01
C LYS A 30 27.35 -4.32 9.87
N ASN A 31 27.61 -4.80 8.66
CA ASN A 31 26.77 -4.51 7.49
C ASN A 31 25.61 -5.50 7.42
N LEU A 32 24.38 -5.00 7.34
CA LEU A 32 23.17 -5.80 7.25
C LEU A 32 22.42 -5.51 5.95
N ALA A 33 21.78 -6.53 5.38
CA ALA A 33 20.85 -6.38 4.27
C ALA A 33 19.44 -6.70 4.76
N LEU A 34 18.50 -5.78 4.53
CA LEU A 34 17.08 -6.02 4.75
C LEU A 34 16.46 -6.52 3.45
N VAL A 35 15.76 -7.65 3.53
CA VAL A 35 15.02 -8.24 2.41
C VAL A 35 13.59 -8.57 2.87
N SER A 36 12.65 -8.53 1.94
CA SER A 36 11.26 -8.95 2.12
C SER A 36 11.01 -10.22 1.30
N ASP A 37 9.90 -10.90 1.56
CA ASP A 37 9.49 -12.08 0.78
C ASP A 37 9.31 -11.73 -0.71
N ALA A 38 8.89 -10.49 -1.01
CA ALA A 38 8.77 -9.99 -2.36
C ALA A 38 8.85 -8.46 -2.43
N GLY A 39 9.38 -7.97 -3.55
CA GLY A 39 9.37 -6.56 -3.90
C GLY A 39 10.44 -5.71 -3.21
N THR A 40 10.08 -4.48 -2.88
CA THR A 40 10.97 -3.50 -2.25
C THR A 40 10.75 -3.52 -0.74
N PRO A 41 11.76 -3.89 0.08
CA PRO A 41 11.63 -3.91 1.53
C PRO A 41 11.24 -2.54 2.10
N GLY A 42 10.37 -2.54 3.10
CA GLY A 42 9.84 -1.35 3.75
C GLY A 42 8.54 -0.82 3.14
N ILE A 43 8.07 -1.37 2.01
CA ILE A 43 6.83 -0.95 1.36
C ILE A 43 5.71 -1.96 1.64
N SER A 44 4.76 -1.57 2.49
CA SER A 44 3.67 -2.45 2.97
C SER A 44 4.15 -3.71 3.70
N ASP A 45 5.30 -3.60 4.38
CA ASP A 45 5.91 -4.64 5.20
C ASP A 45 6.52 -4.00 6.48
N PRO A 46 7.11 -4.76 7.42
CA PRO A 46 7.59 -4.21 8.68
C PRO A 46 8.91 -3.43 8.54
N GLY A 47 9.60 -3.50 7.40
CA GLY A 47 10.92 -2.92 7.18
C GLY A 47 10.98 -1.41 7.44
N GLY A 48 9.92 -0.67 7.13
CA GLY A 48 9.87 0.77 7.39
C GLY A 48 9.98 1.12 8.87
N LYS A 49 9.44 0.28 9.76
CA LYS A 49 9.57 0.47 11.22
C LYS A 49 10.99 0.19 11.70
N LEU A 50 11.66 -0.81 11.11
CA LEU A 50 13.06 -1.09 11.43
C LEU A 50 13.96 0.07 10.99
N VAL A 51 13.77 0.58 9.77
CA VAL A 51 14.50 1.75 9.27
C VAL A 51 14.26 2.97 10.16
N GLN A 52 13.01 3.21 10.59
CA GLN A 52 12.69 4.26 11.56
C GLN A 52 13.48 4.08 12.88
N ALA A 53 13.50 2.87 13.44
CA ALA A 53 14.23 2.59 14.68
C ALA A 53 15.75 2.78 14.53
N VAL A 54 16.32 2.41 13.36
CA VAL A 54 17.73 2.68 13.04
C VAL A 54 17.98 4.18 13.01
N ILE A 55 17.14 4.95 12.32
CA ILE A 55 17.24 6.41 12.28
C ILE A 55 17.17 6.94 13.73
N GLU A 56 16.12 6.64 14.48
CA GLU A 56 15.95 7.14 15.86
C GLU A 56 17.15 6.86 16.77
N ARG A 57 17.78 5.68 16.65
CA ARG A 57 18.96 5.33 17.46
C ARG A 57 20.24 6.04 17.04
N PHE A 58 20.46 6.21 15.73
CA PHE A 58 21.74 6.66 15.17
C PHE A 58 21.70 8.09 14.58
N SER A 59 20.62 8.86 14.80
CA SER A 59 20.41 10.19 14.18
C SER A 59 21.13 11.35 14.88
N ASP A 60 21.40 11.27 16.19
CA ASP A 60 21.95 12.39 16.96
C ASP A 60 23.25 12.00 17.67
N GLY A 61 24.28 12.84 17.52
CA GLY A 61 25.63 12.66 18.06
C GLY A 61 25.75 12.66 19.60
N ASP A 62 24.63 12.66 20.33
CA ASP A 62 24.58 12.63 21.80
C ASP A 62 24.68 11.20 22.37
N SER A 63 24.38 10.16 21.56
CA SER A 63 24.48 8.76 22.01
C SER A 63 25.92 8.21 21.97
N GLY A 64 26.87 8.97 21.39
CA GLY A 64 28.26 8.51 21.18
C GLY A 64 28.39 7.34 20.19
N GLU A 65 27.28 6.87 19.62
CA GLU A 65 27.26 5.80 18.62
C GLU A 65 27.59 6.35 17.22
N SER A 66 28.27 5.55 16.41
CA SER A 66 28.60 5.93 15.04
C SER A 66 27.34 5.97 14.17
N ARG A 67 27.22 6.99 13.32
CA ARG A 67 26.12 7.11 12.35
C ARG A 67 26.08 5.86 11.46
N VAL A 68 24.89 5.29 11.31
CA VAL A 68 24.63 4.19 10.36
C VAL A 68 24.21 4.77 9.03
N GLU A 69 24.88 4.33 7.96
CA GLU A 69 24.50 4.65 6.59
C GLU A 69 23.37 3.72 6.12
N ILE A 70 22.35 4.29 5.48
CA ILE A 70 21.20 3.56 4.96
C ILE A 70 21.17 3.75 3.45
N GLU A 71 21.42 2.67 2.72
CA GLU A 71 21.44 2.66 1.25
C GLU A 71 20.28 1.84 0.68
N SER A 72 19.65 2.35 -0.39
CA SER A 72 18.60 1.64 -1.12
C SER A 72 19.16 0.95 -2.37
N VAL A 73 18.88 -0.34 -2.54
CA VAL A 73 19.10 -1.03 -3.82
C VAL A 73 17.81 -1.00 -4.65
N PRO A 74 17.78 -0.35 -5.83
CA PRO A 74 16.58 -0.33 -6.66
C PRO A 74 16.24 -1.74 -7.14
N GLY A 75 14.95 -2.05 -7.23
CA GLY A 75 14.50 -3.40 -7.53
C GLY A 75 13.01 -3.50 -7.85
N PRO A 76 12.48 -4.73 -7.90
CA PRO A 76 11.08 -4.98 -8.25
C PRO A 76 10.09 -4.29 -7.30
N SER A 77 9.04 -3.72 -7.86
CA SER A 77 7.89 -3.19 -7.12
C SER A 77 6.61 -3.45 -7.89
N ALA A 78 5.67 -4.17 -7.25
CA ALA A 78 4.39 -4.51 -7.87
C ALA A 78 3.54 -3.27 -8.13
N VAL A 79 3.64 -2.23 -7.28
CA VAL A 79 2.98 -0.93 -7.51
C VAL A 79 3.43 -0.32 -8.84
N THR A 80 4.74 -0.15 -9.02
CA THR A 80 5.27 0.53 -10.22
C THR A 80 5.11 -0.34 -11.47
N ALA A 81 5.20 -1.66 -11.35
CA ALA A 81 4.95 -2.58 -12.45
C ALA A 81 3.47 -2.56 -12.89
N ALA A 82 2.53 -2.54 -11.96
CA ALA A 82 1.10 -2.43 -12.28
C ALA A 82 0.77 -1.08 -12.93
N LEU A 83 1.31 0.01 -12.37
CA LEU A 83 1.10 1.37 -12.87
C LEU A 83 1.62 1.55 -14.30
N SER A 84 2.82 1.03 -14.61
CA SER A 84 3.46 1.21 -15.92
C SER A 84 2.69 0.58 -17.07
N ILE A 85 1.86 -0.45 -16.79
CA ILE A 85 1.01 -1.11 -17.79
C ILE A 85 -0.47 -0.73 -17.65
N SER A 86 -0.83 0.15 -16.71
CA SER A 86 -2.23 0.40 -16.36
C SER A 86 -3.03 1.10 -17.46
N GLY A 87 -2.39 1.99 -18.22
CA GLY A 87 -3.06 2.91 -19.14
C GLY A 87 -3.71 4.12 -18.45
N ILE A 88 -3.46 4.31 -17.15
CA ILE A 88 -3.89 5.48 -16.37
C ILE A 88 -2.72 6.47 -16.30
N PRO A 89 -2.93 7.80 -16.40
CA PRO A 89 -1.87 8.79 -16.17
C PRO A 89 -1.27 8.68 -14.76
N THR A 90 0.04 8.51 -14.66
CA THR A 90 0.73 8.18 -13.39
C THR A 90 1.72 9.24 -12.93
N ASP A 91 1.60 10.48 -13.40
CA ASP A 91 2.45 11.60 -12.96
C ASP A 91 2.37 11.82 -11.45
N LYS A 92 1.18 11.55 -10.88
CA LYS A 92 0.91 11.54 -9.44
C LYS A 92 -0.06 10.41 -9.14
N PHE A 93 0.19 9.68 -8.07
CA PHE A 93 -0.70 8.64 -7.57
C PHE A 93 -0.60 8.53 -6.05
N VAL A 94 -1.58 7.90 -5.44
CA VAL A 94 -1.60 7.60 -4.01
C VAL A 94 -1.56 6.10 -3.82
N PHE A 95 -0.55 5.59 -3.12
CA PHE A 95 -0.52 4.19 -2.69
C PHE A 95 -1.04 4.07 -1.26
N LEU A 96 -2.05 3.21 -1.04
CA LEU A 96 -2.68 3.03 0.28
C LEU A 96 -2.41 1.65 0.91
N GLY A 97 -1.56 0.83 0.31
CA GLY A 97 -1.27 -0.52 0.81
C GLY A 97 -2.50 -1.42 0.80
N PHE A 98 -2.67 -2.23 1.85
CA PHE A 98 -3.80 -3.15 1.97
C PHE A 98 -5.02 -2.49 2.64
N PRO A 99 -6.23 -2.65 2.09
CA PRO A 99 -7.46 -2.27 2.76
C PRO A 99 -7.59 -2.95 4.14
N PRO A 100 -8.07 -2.24 5.19
CA PRO A 100 -8.34 -2.83 6.49
C PRO A 100 -9.34 -4.00 6.41
N HIS A 101 -9.30 -4.93 7.36
CA HIS A 101 -10.24 -6.06 7.39
C HIS A 101 -11.64 -5.69 7.92
N LYS A 102 -11.71 -4.81 8.94
CA LYS A 102 -12.97 -4.44 9.61
C LYS A 102 -12.96 -2.97 10.02
N LYS A 103 -12.33 -2.65 11.16
CA LYS A 103 -12.22 -1.27 11.66
C LYS A 103 -11.44 -0.42 10.66
N GLY A 104 -12.00 0.73 10.29
CA GLY A 104 -11.40 1.65 9.31
C GLY A 104 -11.68 1.32 7.84
N ARG A 105 -12.41 0.23 7.53
CA ARG A 105 -12.75 -0.14 6.13
C ARG A 105 -13.52 0.97 5.40
N GLN A 106 -14.54 1.53 6.05
CA GLN A 106 -15.35 2.59 5.46
C GLN A 106 -14.53 3.87 5.25
N THR A 107 -13.75 4.29 6.24
CA THR A 107 -12.84 5.43 6.10
C THR A 107 -11.81 5.22 4.99
N PHE A 108 -11.33 3.99 4.78
CA PHE A 108 -10.44 3.66 3.67
C PHE A 108 -11.11 3.83 2.31
N LEU A 109 -12.36 3.36 2.16
CA LEU A 109 -13.15 3.58 0.94
C LEU A 109 -13.43 5.06 0.72
N SER A 110 -13.79 5.82 1.77
CA SER A 110 -13.95 7.28 1.67
C SER A 110 -12.68 7.96 1.19
N ARG A 111 -11.50 7.57 1.69
CA ARG A 111 -10.21 8.09 1.20
C ARG A 111 -9.96 7.78 -0.27
N ILE A 112 -10.34 6.59 -0.74
CA ILE A 112 -10.29 6.29 -2.17
C ILE A 112 -11.21 7.23 -2.93
N MET A 113 -12.45 7.41 -2.48
CA MET A 113 -13.44 8.26 -3.16
C MET A 113 -13.03 9.73 -3.21
N GLU A 114 -12.46 10.25 -2.12
CA GLU A 114 -12.01 11.65 -2.00
C GLU A 114 -10.65 11.93 -2.66
N SER A 115 -9.91 10.90 -3.08
CA SER A 115 -8.60 11.07 -3.69
C SER A 115 -8.69 11.88 -4.98
N GLU A 116 -7.78 12.84 -5.10
CA GLU A 116 -7.56 13.62 -6.32
C GLU A 116 -6.80 12.86 -7.39
N TYR A 117 -5.91 11.97 -6.98
CA TYR A 117 -5.03 11.22 -7.85
C TYR A 117 -5.44 9.75 -7.94
N PRO A 118 -5.05 9.03 -9.00
CA PRO A 118 -5.19 7.59 -9.08
C PRO A 118 -4.71 6.90 -7.80
N VAL A 119 -5.49 5.93 -7.34
CA VAL A 119 -5.20 5.21 -6.11
C VAL A 119 -4.76 3.79 -6.42
N VAL A 120 -3.64 3.37 -5.85
CA VAL A 120 -3.14 2.00 -5.93
C VAL A 120 -3.28 1.34 -4.58
N ILE A 121 -3.78 0.10 -4.58
CA ILE A 121 -3.85 -0.74 -3.40
C ILE A 121 -3.35 -2.15 -3.71
N TYR A 122 -3.01 -2.88 -2.66
CA TYR A 122 -2.86 -4.32 -2.71
C TYR A 122 -4.11 -5.01 -2.17
N GLU A 123 -4.44 -6.17 -2.71
CA GLU A 123 -5.52 -6.99 -2.18
C GLU A 123 -5.23 -8.49 -2.30
N SER A 124 -5.76 -9.27 -1.36
CA SER A 124 -5.59 -10.71 -1.32
C SER A 124 -6.72 -11.42 -2.07
N LYS A 125 -6.41 -12.63 -2.56
CA LYS A 125 -7.39 -13.57 -3.13
C LYS A 125 -8.68 -13.73 -2.32
N HIS A 126 -8.58 -13.70 -1.00
CA HIS A 126 -9.71 -13.94 -0.11
C HIS A 126 -10.68 -12.76 -0.03
N ARG A 127 -10.25 -11.57 -0.47
CA ARG A 127 -10.97 -10.31 -0.24
C ARG A 127 -11.22 -9.51 -1.51
N ILE A 128 -10.56 -9.83 -2.62
CA ILE A 128 -10.63 -9.06 -3.87
C ILE A 128 -12.06 -8.83 -4.35
N ILE A 129 -12.88 -9.90 -4.45
CA ILE A 129 -14.27 -9.78 -4.88
C ILE A 129 -15.06 -8.86 -3.95
N LYS A 130 -14.97 -9.09 -2.64
CA LYS A 130 -15.67 -8.28 -1.64
C LYS A 130 -15.23 -6.82 -1.70
N PHE A 131 -13.94 -6.55 -1.88
CA PHE A 131 -13.42 -5.19 -2.03
C PHE A 131 -13.99 -4.49 -3.27
N LEU A 132 -13.99 -5.16 -4.43
CA LEU A 132 -14.52 -4.58 -5.67
C LEU A 132 -16.03 -4.31 -5.58
N GLU A 133 -16.79 -5.18 -4.91
CA GLU A 133 -18.21 -4.95 -4.65
C GLU A 133 -18.46 -3.76 -3.72
N GLU A 134 -17.71 -3.63 -2.63
CA GLU A 134 -17.78 -2.48 -1.72
C GLU A 134 -17.39 -1.18 -2.44
N LEU A 135 -16.37 -1.22 -3.29
CA LEU A 135 -15.96 -0.09 -4.12
C LEU A 135 -17.07 0.31 -5.10
N ALA A 136 -17.77 -0.65 -5.69
CA ALA A 136 -18.89 -0.38 -6.60
C ALA A 136 -20.07 0.30 -5.89
N ILE A 137 -20.33 -0.10 -4.64
CA ILE A 137 -21.35 0.54 -3.81
C ILE A 137 -20.92 1.98 -3.48
N ALA A 138 -19.70 2.16 -3.00
CA ALA A 138 -19.17 3.49 -2.64
C ALA A 138 -19.15 4.46 -3.84
N ALA A 139 -18.82 3.97 -5.04
CA ALA A 139 -18.86 4.75 -6.27
C ALA A 139 -20.28 5.26 -6.59
N LYS A 140 -21.29 4.39 -6.49
CA LYS A 140 -22.70 4.75 -6.71
C LYS A 140 -23.26 5.70 -5.66
N GLU A 141 -22.80 5.57 -4.42
CA GLU A 141 -23.20 6.49 -3.34
C GLU A 141 -22.60 7.87 -3.55
N ALA A 142 -21.33 7.95 -3.93
CA ALA A 142 -20.63 9.20 -4.23
C ALA A 142 -21.30 10.01 -5.35
N GLU A 143 -21.83 9.36 -6.39
CA GLU A 143 -22.58 10.02 -7.47
C GLU A 143 -23.87 10.70 -6.99
N LYS A 144 -24.45 10.23 -5.88
CA LYS A 144 -25.72 10.72 -5.34
C LYS A 144 -25.55 11.77 -4.24
N MET A 145 -24.33 12.00 -3.74
CA MET A 145 -24.10 12.91 -2.62
C MET A 145 -24.26 14.38 -3.07
N PRO A 146 -25.14 15.16 -2.42
CA PRO A 146 -25.24 16.58 -2.67
C PRO A 146 -23.99 17.32 -2.19
N GLU A 147 -23.77 18.54 -2.69
CA GLU A 147 -22.67 19.38 -2.21
C GLU A 147 -22.94 19.86 -0.78
N GLU A 148 -22.19 19.31 0.19
CA GLU A 148 -22.29 19.70 1.61
C GLU A 148 -21.04 20.43 2.09
N SER A 149 -21.25 21.42 2.96
CA SER A 149 -20.21 22.07 3.77
C SER A 149 -20.36 21.67 5.23
N GLU A 150 -19.25 21.38 5.91
CA GLU A 150 -19.26 21.08 7.34
C GLU A 150 -18.63 22.24 8.13
N ILE A 151 -19.19 22.51 9.31
CA ILE A 151 -18.61 23.49 10.23
C ILE A 151 -17.59 22.75 11.08
N VAL A 152 -16.31 23.01 10.83
CA VAL A 152 -15.19 22.37 11.54
C VAL A 152 -14.62 23.35 12.55
N ARG A 153 -14.36 22.87 13.76
CA ARG A 153 -13.72 23.66 14.81
C ARG A 153 -12.19 23.61 14.62
N LYS A 154 -11.58 24.75 14.29
CA LYS A 154 -10.12 24.93 14.28
C LYS A 154 -9.72 25.83 15.44
N GLY A 155 -9.18 25.22 16.50
CA GLY A 155 -8.88 25.91 17.76
C GLY A 155 -10.14 26.49 18.42
N PHE A 156 -10.19 27.81 18.60
CA PHE A 156 -11.32 28.54 19.18
C PHE A 156 -12.31 29.10 18.14
N LYS A 157 -12.07 28.90 16.84
CA LYS A 157 -12.93 29.37 15.76
C LYS A 157 -13.69 28.22 15.09
N TYR A 158 -14.90 28.53 14.65
CA TYR A 158 -15.67 27.68 13.74
C TYR A 158 -15.46 28.18 12.31
N GLU A 159 -14.95 27.31 11.44
CA GLU A 159 -14.77 27.59 10.03
C GLU A 159 -15.67 26.67 9.20
N ARG A 160 -16.27 27.19 8.13
CA ARG A 160 -16.91 26.34 7.13
C ARG A 160 -15.81 25.74 6.26
N GLU A 161 -15.53 24.46 6.44
CA GLU A 161 -14.73 23.71 5.48
C GLU A 161 -15.67 22.99 4.51
N LYS A 162 -15.37 23.09 3.21
CA LYS A 162 -16.02 22.23 2.22
C LYS A 162 -15.55 20.80 2.50
N LYS A 163 -16.48 19.85 2.70
CA LYS A 163 -16.10 18.43 2.68
C LYS A 163 -15.40 18.14 1.35
N LYS A 164 -14.32 17.36 1.38
CA LYS A 164 -13.68 16.91 0.13
C LYS A 164 -14.74 16.13 -0.66
N LYS A 165 -15.12 16.66 -1.82
CA LYS A 165 -16.13 16.04 -2.67
C LYS A 165 -15.62 14.68 -3.14
N PRO A 166 -16.43 13.61 -3.05
CA PRO A 166 -16.12 12.37 -3.72
C PRO A 166 -15.87 12.62 -5.20
N ARG A 167 -14.75 12.13 -5.73
CA ARG A 167 -14.44 12.17 -7.14
C ARG A 167 -14.86 10.85 -7.78
N PRO A 168 -15.60 10.89 -8.91
CA PRO A 168 -16.03 9.68 -9.60
C PRO A 168 -14.81 8.85 -10.03
N LEU A 169 -15.00 7.54 -10.17
CA LEU A 169 -13.99 6.68 -10.74
C LEU A 169 -14.04 6.82 -12.26
N THR A 170 -12.91 7.12 -12.89
CA THR A 170 -12.81 7.20 -14.36
C THR A 170 -12.44 5.87 -14.99
N SER A 171 -11.70 5.03 -14.27
CA SER A 171 -11.26 3.72 -14.72
C SER A 171 -10.91 2.81 -13.55
N ILE A 172 -10.90 1.50 -13.79
CA ILE A 172 -10.31 0.53 -12.84
C ILE A 172 -9.48 -0.50 -13.60
N VAL A 173 -8.34 -0.85 -13.01
CA VAL A 173 -7.43 -1.90 -13.48
C VAL A 173 -7.11 -2.83 -12.34
N VAL A 174 -7.21 -4.14 -12.56
CA VAL A 174 -6.85 -5.16 -11.59
C VAL A 174 -5.76 -6.03 -12.22
N CYS A 175 -4.55 -5.95 -11.68
CA CYS A 175 -3.43 -6.79 -12.07
C CYS A 175 -3.34 -7.97 -11.11
N ARG A 176 -3.26 -9.19 -11.64
CA ARG A 176 -3.14 -10.43 -10.88
C ARG A 176 -1.82 -11.11 -11.25
N GLU A 177 -1.11 -11.61 -10.24
CA GLU A 177 0.08 -12.47 -10.42
C GLU A 177 1.15 -11.86 -11.36
N LEU A 178 1.41 -10.56 -11.21
CA LEU A 178 2.44 -9.85 -11.98
C LEU A 178 3.78 -10.59 -11.95
N SER A 179 4.43 -10.66 -13.11
CA SER A 179 5.68 -11.38 -13.43
C SER A 179 5.62 -12.91 -13.38
N LYS A 180 4.45 -13.52 -13.18
CA LYS A 180 4.28 -14.99 -13.07
C LYS A 180 3.61 -15.56 -14.32
N MET A 181 3.61 -16.89 -14.46
CA MET A 181 3.05 -17.62 -15.61
C MET A 181 1.55 -17.33 -15.85
N HIS A 182 0.80 -17.02 -14.80
CA HIS A 182 -0.63 -16.73 -14.85
C HIS A 182 -0.93 -15.24 -14.60
N GLU A 183 -0.03 -14.36 -15.05
CA GLU A 183 -0.27 -12.93 -15.04
C GLU A 183 -1.52 -12.58 -15.86
N THR A 184 -2.45 -11.86 -15.23
CA THR A 184 -3.67 -11.37 -15.90
C THR A 184 -3.92 -9.92 -15.52
N VAL A 185 -4.30 -9.09 -16.50
CA VAL A 185 -4.68 -7.70 -16.25
C VAL A 185 -6.09 -7.44 -16.76
N TYR A 186 -7.00 -7.16 -15.83
CA TYR A 186 -8.39 -6.82 -16.12
C TYR A 186 -8.54 -5.30 -16.22
N ARG A 187 -9.21 -4.83 -17.27
CA ARG A 187 -9.50 -3.41 -17.52
C ARG A 187 -10.94 -3.25 -17.99
N GLY A 188 -11.59 -2.18 -17.59
CA GLY A 188 -12.94 -1.83 -18.05
C GLY A 188 -13.87 -1.48 -16.90
N GLU A 189 -15.17 -1.70 -17.12
CA GLU A 189 -16.18 -1.42 -16.10
C GLU A 189 -16.03 -2.35 -14.90
N LEU A 190 -16.18 -1.78 -13.71
CA LEU A 190 -16.03 -2.49 -12.44
C LEU A 190 -16.90 -3.75 -12.35
N LYS A 191 -18.14 -3.67 -12.86
CA LYS A 191 -19.07 -4.81 -12.91
C LYS A 191 -18.51 -5.97 -13.74
N ASN A 192 -18.00 -5.67 -14.94
CA ASN A 192 -17.48 -6.68 -15.87
C ASN A 192 -16.21 -7.33 -15.30
N ILE A 193 -15.34 -6.55 -14.64
CA ILE A 193 -14.15 -7.10 -13.97
C ILE A 193 -14.56 -8.07 -12.85
N ILE A 194 -15.54 -7.71 -12.02
CA ILE A 194 -16.04 -8.60 -10.96
C ILE A 194 -16.58 -9.91 -11.56
N GLU A 195 -17.35 -9.83 -12.64
CA GLU A 195 -17.90 -11.01 -13.34
C GLU A 195 -16.78 -11.89 -13.93
N GLN A 196 -15.77 -11.29 -14.56
CA GLN A 196 -14.61 -12.02 -15.11
C GLN A 196 -13.85 -12.77 -14.02
N ILE A 197 -13.53 -12.10 -12.90
CA ILE A 197 -12.80 -12.73 -11.79
C ILE A 197 -13.65 -13.84 -11.15
N LYS A 198 -14.97 -13.64 -11.00
CA LYS A 198 -15.88 -14.69 -10.47
C LYS A 198 -16.02 -15.89 -11.41
N GLY A 199 -15.90 -15.69 -12.72
CA GLY A 199 -16.08 -16.74 -13.73
C GLY A 199 -15.02 -17.83 -13.72
N SER A 200 -13.91 -17.65 -13.01
CA SER A 200 -12.82 -18.63 -12.89
C SER A 200 -12.31 -18.71 -11.46
N GLU A 201 -12.32 -19.90 -10.85
CA GLU A 201 -11.70 -20.10 -9.53
C GLU A 201 -10.20 -19.82 -9.54
N ASN A 202 -9.54 -20.05 -10.68
CA ASN A 202 -8.13 -19.71 -10.83
C ASN A 202 -7.95 -18.19 -10.78
N ASP A 203 -8.89 -17.44 -11.33
CA ASP A 203 -8.84 -15.97 -11.37
C ASP A 203 -9.04 -15.30 -10.02
N GLN A 204 -9.52 -16.07 -9.05
CA GLN A 204 -9.59 -15.65 -7.66
C GLN A 204 -8.33 -16.02 -6.86
N LYS A 205 -7.32 -16.67 -7.44
CA LYS A 205 -6.07 -17.03 -6.74
C LYS A 205 -4.96 -16.01 -6.98
N GLY A 206 -4.01 -16.00 -6.04
CA GLY A 206 -2.80 -15.20 -6.13
C GLY A 206 -2.91 -13.84 -5.44
N GLU A 207 -2.09 -12.91 -5.91
CA GLU A 207 -1.91 -11.57 -5.39
C GLU A 207 -2.42 -10.54 -6.39
N PHE A 208 -3.07 -9.48 -5.87
CA PHE A 208 -3.70 -8.47 -6.70
C PHE A 208 -3.16 -7.08 -6.40
N VAL A 209 -2.93 -6.31 -7.46
CA VAL A 209 -2.74 -4.86 -7.41
C VAL A 209 -3.94 -4.21 -8.10
N VAL A 210 -4.66 -3.35 -7.38
CA VAL A 210 -5.83 -2.65 -7.92
C VAL A 210 -5.50 -1.18 -8.07
N ILE A 211 -5.77 -0.64 -9.25
CA ILE A 211 -5.53 0.75 -9.61
C ILE A 211 -6.87 1.39 -9.96
N ILE A 212 -7.19 2.47 -9.26
CA ILE A 212 -8.46 3.18 -9.34
C ILE A 212 -8.17 4.57 -9.92
N GLY A 213 -8.64 4.81 -11.14
CA GLY A 213 -8.51 6.10 -11.82
C GLY A 213 -9.48 7.15 -11.26
N LYS A 214 -9.10 8.42 -11.44
CA LYS A 214 -9.83 9.62 -11.00
C LYS A 214 -10.03 10.61 -12.13
#